data_AF-A0A7X3DL09-F1
#
_entry.id   AF-A0A7X3DL09-F1
#
_cell.length_a   1.000
_cell.length_b   1.000
_cell.length_c   1.000
_cell.angle_alpha   90.00
_cell.angle_beta   90.00
_cell.angle_gamma   90.00
#
_symmetry.space_group_name_H-M   'P 1'
#
loop_
_entity.id
_entity.type
_entity.pdbx_description
1 polymer ?
#
loop_
_entity_poly.entity_id
_entity_poly.type
_entity_poly.pdbx_seq_one_letter_code
_entity_poly.pdbx_strand_id
1 'polypeptide(L)'
;MPYVRVMVAPATSSVYVQALEEGLLDVFLDAGALVMNQGCSACWAQSQGRCDQAEAFVSTGSINCAGWAGRAHSGICLTTVRRAAQAALSGSLYGS
;
A
#
# COMPACT_ATOMS: atom_id res chain seq x y z
N MET A 1 -1.91 13.38 10.97
CA MET A 1 -0.60 13.32 10.25
C MET A 1 -0.91 13.24 8.77
N PRO A 2 -0.84 14.33 7.96
CA PRO A 2 -1.73 14.42 6.80
C PRO A 2 -1.10 14.04 5.44
N TYR A 3 -0.04 13.24 5.38
CA TYR A 3 0.66 13.01 4.10
C TYR A 3 0.90 11.54 3.69
N VAL A 4 0.45 10.55 4.47
CA VAL A 4 0.61 9.13 4.10
C VAL A 4 -0.73 8.44 4.02
N ARG A 5 -1.00 7.83 2.86
CA ARG A 5 -2.16 6.95 2.63
C ARG A 5 -1.68 5.50 2.65
N VAL A 6 -2.21 4.72 3.59
CA VAL A 6 -1.92 3.29 3.71
C VAL A 6 -3.04 2.49 3.06
N MET A 7 -2.67 1.54 2.20
CA MET A 7 -3.60 0.59 1.59
C MET A 7 -3.16 -0.82 1.96
N VAL A 8 -4.11 -1.63 2.45
CA VAL A 8 -3.89 -3.02 2.84
C VAL A 8 -4.77 -3.91 1.96
N ALA A 9 -4.14 -4.77 1.17
CA ALA A 9 -4.83 -5.68 0.25
C ALA A 9 -4.43 -7.13 0.54
N PRO A 10 -5.29 -7.93 1.19
CA PRO A 10 -5.04 -9.36 1.38
C PRO A 10 -4.95 -10.09 0.03
N ALA A 11 -4.01 -11.03 -0.11
CA ALA A 11 -3.73 -11.66 -1.40
C ALA A 11 -4.87 -12.57 -1.92
N THR A 12 -5.58 -13.24 -1.02
CA THR A 12 -6.64 -14.21 -1.36
C THR A 12 -7.84 -14.04 -0.44
N SER A 13 -8.99 -14.58 -0.85
CA SER A 13 -10.21 -14.58 -0.02
C SER A 13 -10.01 -15.32 1.30
N SER A 14 -9.24 -16.42 1.30
CA SER A 14 -8.97 -17.18 2.52
C SER A 14 -8.19 -16.37 3.55
N VAL A 15 -7.14 -15.66 3.12
CA VAL A 15 -6.35 -14.78 4.00
C VAL A 15 -7.19 -13.59 4.46
N TYR A 16 -8.07 -13.07 3.59
CA TYR A 16 -8.99 -12.00 3.97
C TYR A 16 -9.92 -12.43 5.10
N VAL A 17 -10.58 -13.59 4.96
CA VAL A 17 -11.49 -14.13 5.98
C VAL A 17 -10.73 -14.44 7.26
N GLN A 18 -9.55 -15.03 7.17
CA GLN A 18 -8.71 -15.29 8.34
C GLN A 18 -8.35 -13.98 9.07
N ALA A 19 -7.92 -12.94 8.34
CA ALA A 19 -7.58 -11.65 8.92
C ALA A 19 -8.80 -10.95 9.54
N LEU A 20 -10.00 -11.20 9.02
CA LEU A 20 -11.26 -10.73 9.60
C LEU A 20 -11.56 -11.47 10.92
N GLU A 21 -11.44 -12.80 10.93
CA GLU A 21 -11.68 -13.63 12.12
C GLU A 21 -10.67 -13.35 13.24
N GLU A 22 -9.42 -13.04 12.90
CA GLU A 22 -8.36 -12.64 13.83
C GLU A 22 -8.49 -11.17 14.29
N GLY A 23 -9.42 -10.39 13.73
CA GLY A 23 -9.61 -8.96 14.04
C GLY A 23 -8.52 -8.04 13.49
N LEU A 24 -7.66 -8.52 12.59
CA LEU A 24 -6.58 -7.73 12.01
C LEU A 24 -7.11 -6.61 11.10
N LEU A 25 -8.21 -6.86 10.40
CA LEU A 25 -8.82 -5.83 9.54
C LEU A 25 -9.32 -4.63 10.35
N ASP A 26 -9.87 -4.86 11.54
CA ASP A 26 -10.34 -3.81 12.43
C ASP A 26 -9.16 -2.93 12.90
N VAL A 27 -8.03 -3.54 13.24
CA VAL A 27 -6.80 -2.81 13.60
C VAL A 27 -6.34 -1.88 12.48
N PHE A 28 -6.39 -2.34 11.22
CA PHE A 28 -6.00 -1.50 10.08
C PHE A 28 -7.00 -0.36 9.82
N LEU A 29 -8.30 -0.64 9.95
CA LEU A 29 -9.34 0.38 9.79
C LEU A 29 -9.26 1.45 10.88
N ASP A 30 -9.07 1.06 12.14
CA ASP A 30 -8.89 1.97 13.27
C ASP A 30 -7.63 2.85 13.13
N ALA A 31 -6.59 2.31 12.49
CA ALA A 31 -5.38 3.06 12.14
C ALA A 31 -5.59 4.04 10.96
N GLY A 32 -6.78 4.06 10.33
CA GLY A 32 -7.10 4.89 9.18
C GLY A 32 -6.58 4.36 7.85
N ALA A 33 -6.16 3.08 7.80
CA ALA A 33 -5.76 2.45 6.55
C ALA A 33 -6.98 2.07 5.70
N LEU A 34 -6.80 2.08 4.38
CA LEU A 34 -7.80 1.61 3.43
C LEU A 34 -7.63 0.10 3.24
N VAL A 35 -8.60 -0.68 3.71
CA VAL A 35 -8.67 -2.11 3.43
C VAL A 35 -9.29 -2.32 2.06
N MET A 36 -8.53 -2.92 1.16
CA MET A 36 -8.90 -3.16 -0.24
C MET A 36 -9.46 -4.57 -0.41
N ASN A 37 -10.18 -4.80 -1.50
CA ASN A 37 -10.63 -6.15 -1.85
C ASN A 37 -9.44 -7.10 -2.04
N GLN A 38 -9.68 -8.39 -1.81
CA GLN A 38 -8.67 -9.41 -1.98
C GLN A 38 -8.16 -9.47 -3.44
N GLY A 39 -6.87 -9.69 -3.57
CA GLY A 39 -6.19 -9.84 -4.86
C GLY A 39 -5.08 -8.82 -5.05
N CYS A 40 -4.72 -8.59 -6.32
CA CYS A 40 -3.56 -7.80 -6.66
C CYS A 40 -3.70 -6.29 -6.35
N SER A 41 -4.92 -5.77 -6.12
CA SER A 41 -5.21 -4.37 -5.76
C SER A 41 -4.30 -3.35 -6.48
N ALA A 42 -3.39 -2.70 -5.76
CA ALA A 42 -2.50 -1.66 -6.28
C ALA A 42 -1.27 -2.18 -7.05
N CYS A 43 -1.15 -3.49 -7.30
CA CYS A 43 -0.18 -4.02 -8.26
C CYS A 43 -0.37 -3.40 -9.64
N TRP A 44 -1.58 -2.97 -10.01
CA TRP A 44 -1.81 -2.07 -11.13
C TRP A 44 -2.39 -0.75 -10.62
N ALA A 45 -1.51 0.13 -10.17
CA ALA A 45 -1.86 1.40 -9.56
C ALA A 45 -2.45 2.46 -10.51
N GLN A 46 -3.04 2.08 -11.65
CA GLN A 46 -3.83 2.99 -12.48
C GLN A 46 -5.29 3.08 -12.03
N SER A 47 -5.83 2.03 -11.40
CA SER A 47 -7.19 2.00 -10.86
C SER A 47 -7.20 2.29 -9.36
N GLN A 48 -6.48 1.47 -8.59
CA GLN A 48 -6.41 1.54 -7.15
C GLN A 48 -5.01 2.02 -6.74
N GLY A 49 -4.92 3.15 -6.03
CA GLY A 49 -3.62 3.66 -5.61
C GLY A 49 -2.90 4.54 -6.63
N ARG A 50 -3.65 5.17 -7.55
CA ARG A 50 -3.10 6.16 -8.47
C ARG A 50 -2.41 7.29 -7.70
N CYS A 51 -1.19 7.58 -8.09
CA CYS A 51 -0.36 8.62 -7.54
C CYS A 51 -0.24 9.80 -8.51
N ASP A 52 -0.15 10.99 -7.93
CA ASP A 52 0.26 12.18 -8.66
C ASP A 52 1.79 12.20 -8.85
N GLN A 53 2.31 12.99 -9.78
CA GLN A 53 3.73 13.03 -10.12
C GLN A 53 4.63 13.41 -8.94
N ALA A 54 4.12 14.18 -7.99
CA ALA A 54 4.85 14.59 -6.79
C ALA A 54 4.77 13.56 -5.65
N GLU A 55 3.91 12.54 -5.74
CA GLU A 55 3.77 11.53 -4.69
C GLU A 55 4.82 10.42 -4.84
N ALA A 56 5.28 9.87 -3.71
CA ALA A 56 6.05 8.63 -3.70
C ALA A 56 5.13 7.44 -3.47
N PHE A 57 5.31 6.35 -4.23
CA PHE A 57 4.50 5.14 -4.09
C PHE A 57 5.37 4.00 -3.56
N VAL A 58 5.04 3.51 -2.36
CA VAL A 58 5.78 2.42 -1.71
C VAL A 58 4.93 1.16 -1.79
N SER A 59 5.48 0.08 -2.34
CA SER A 59 4.76 -1.16 -2.54
C SER A 59 5.54 -2.37 -2.04
N THR A 60 4.82 -3.35 -1.53
CA THR A 60 5.33 -4.69 -1.21
C THR A 60 5.03 -5.70 -2.34
N GLY A 61 4.53 -5.21 -3.47
CA GLY A 61 4.32 -6.00 -4.69
C GLY A 61 5.61 -6.23 -5.48
N SER A 62 5.46 -6.58 -6.75
CA SER A 62 6.57 -6.99 -7.61
C SER A 62 6.84 -6.06 -8.81
N ILE A 63 6.04 -5.02 -9.01
CA ILE A 63 6.10 -4.18 -10.21
C ILE A 63 6.44 -2.72 -9.85
N ASN A 64 7.43 -2.14 -10.54
CA ASN A 64 7.88 -0.76 -10.35
C ASN A 64 8.14 -0.01 -11.67
N CYS A 65 7.45 -0.38 -12.74
CA CYS A 65 7.64 0.25 -14.05
C CYS A 65 7.18 1.72 -14.04
N ALA A 66 7.87 2.58 -14.80
CA ALA A 66 7.42 3.95 -15.00
C ALA A 66 6.04 3.98 -15.68
N GLY A 67 5.16 4.88 -15.24
CA GLY A 67 3.79 4.98 -15.76
C GLY A 67 2.78 4.03 -15.09
N TRP A 68 3.22 3.19 -14.16
CA TRP A 68 2.40 2.12 -13.60
C TRP A 68 1.46 2.57 -12.48
N ALA A 69 1.88 3.57 -11.71
CA ALA A 69 1.07 4.20 -10.66
C ALA A 69 0.47 5.55 -11.09
N GLY A 70 0.48 5.89 -12.38
CA GLY A 70 0.00 7.19 -12.85
C GLY A 70 0.74 7.65 -14.09
N ARG A 71 0.26 8.71 -14.74
CA ARG A 71 0.83 9.19 -16.01
C ARG A 71 2.26 9.71 -15.78
N ALA A 72 3.24 9.05 -16.38
CA ALA A 72 4.67 9.36 -16.26
C ALA A 72 5.20 9.36 -14.82
N HIS A 73 4.54 8.64 -13.90
CA HIS A 73 5.03 8.46 -12.53
C HIS A 73 6.18 7.45 -12.50
N SER A 74 7.32 7.82 -11.93
CA SER A 74 8.50 6.95 -11.78
C SER A 74 8.84 6.66 -10.32
N GLY A 75 8.07 7.18 -9.36
CA GLY A 75 8.36 7.14 -7.93
C GLY A 75 7.93 5.85 -7.22
N ILE A 76 7.97 4.68 -7.88
CA ILE A 76 7.56 3.41 -7.28
C ILE A 76 8.78 2.73 -6.62
N CYS A 77 8.71 2.52 -5.31
CA CYS A 77 9.73 1.83 -4.53
C CYS A 77 9.18 0.47 -4.04
N LEU A 78 9.87 -0.62 -4.40
CA LEU A 78 9.58 -1.94 -3.85
C LEU A 78 10.35 -2.15 -2.55
N THR A 79 9.66 -2.66 -1.54
CA THR A 79 10.26 -2.87 -0.23
C THR A 79 9.61 -4.04 0.51
N THR A 80 10.17 -4.42 1.65
CA THR A 80 9.58 -5.46 2.51
C THR A 80 8.41 -4.90 3.31
N VAL A 81 7.48 -5.76 3.72
CA VAL A 81 6.33 -5.38 4.56
C VAL A 81 6.77 -4.62 5.81
N ARG A 82 7.88 -5.05 6.44
CA ARG A 82 8.44 -4.38 7.62
C ARG A 82 8.82 -2.93 7.35
N ARG A 83 9.52 -2.66 6.25
CA ARG A 83 9.94 -1.30 5.89
C ARG A 83 8.76 -0.45 5.43
N ALA A 84 7.79 -1.03 4.72
CA ALA A 84 6.57 -0.32 4.35
C ALA A 84 5.77 0.12 5.59
N ALA A 85 5.65 -0.76 6.60
CA ALA A 85 5.00 -0.43 7.87
C ALA A 85 5.76 0.66 8.64
N GLN A 86 7.10 0.62 8.66
CA GLN A 86 7.90 1.68 9.27
C GLN A 86 7.71 3.02 8.55
N ALA A 87 7.72 3.02 7.22
CA ALA A 87 7.48 4.21 6.41
C ALA A 87 6.07 4.78 6.59
N ALA A 88 5.06 3.92 6.81
CA ALA A 88 3.71 4.33 7.11
C ALA A 88 3.61 5.12 8.43
N LEU A 89 4.44 4.76 9.43
CA LEU A 89 4.48 5.43 10.73
C LEU A 89 5.34 6.71 10.70
N SER A 90 6.49 6.67 10.04
CA SER A 90 7.47 7.77 10.04
C SER A 90 7.22 8.82 8.94
N GLY A 91 6.50 8.46 7.87
CA GLY A 91 6.37 9.27 6.66
C GLY A 91 7.62 9.26 5.77
N SER A 92 8.63 8.44 6.07
CA SER A 92 9.86 8.32 5.26
C SER A 92 10.32 6.87 5.12
N LEU A 93 10.75 6.51 3.91
CA LEU A 93 11.27 5.18 3.56
C LEU A 93 12.69 4.92 4.10
N TYR A 94 13.51 5.96 4.13
CA TYR A 94 14.87 5.94 4.66
C TYR A 94 14.84 6.83 5.89
N GLY A 95 15.06 6.25 7.07
CA GLY A 95 15.08 7.00 8.33
C GLY A 95 16.01 8.21 8.22
N SER A 96 15.56 9.36 8.71
CA SER A 96 16.44 10.51 8.92
C SER A 96 17.21 10.38 10.22
#